data_AF-A0A8R7QN75-F1
#
_entry.id   AF-A0A8R7QN75-F1
#
_cell.length_a   1.000
_cell.length_b   1.000
_cell.length_c   1.000
_cell.angle_alpha   90.00
_cell.angle_beta   90.00
_cell.angle_gamma   90.00
#
_symmetry.space_group_name_H-M   'P 1'
#
loop_
_entity.id
_entity.type
_entity.pdbx_description
1 polymer ?
#
loop_
_entity_poly.entity_id
_entity_poly.type
_entity_poly.pdbx_seq_one_letter_code
_entity_poly.pdbx_strand_id
1 'polypeptide(L)'
;MAGMGEMSMRPRPGPPMHRGPPPMARPRPEPIDREKTCPLLLRVFTKVGGHHLNEEFSERGKEPKDEVQIYTWKDATLRELTDLVKEVALPARKRNARLSFAFVYPDKNGRFVVKQVRS
;
A
#
# COMPACT_ATOMS: atom_id res chain seq x y z
N MET A 1 34.83 40.75 -61.32
CA MET A 1 34.04 39.52 -61.13
C MET A 1 33.51 39.52 -59.70
N ALA A 2 32.19 39.46 -59.55
CA ALA A 2 31.49 39.62 -58.27
C ALA A 2 31.66 38.39 -57.36
N GLY A 3 32.02 38.61 -56.10
CA GLY A 3 31.99 37.59 -55.06
C GLY A 3 30.54 37.35 -54.62
N MET A 4 30.01 36.18 -54.94
CA MET A 4 28.75 35.68 -54.38
C MET A 4 29.00 35.20 -52.95
N GLY A 5 28.71 36.04 -51.96
CA GLY A 5 28.71 35.66 -50.56
C GLY A 5 27.50 34.76 -50.26
N GLU A 6 27.75 33.54 -49.82
CA GLU A 6 26.74 32.65 -49.25
C GLU A 6 26.07 33.32 -48.03
N MET A 7 24.78 33.64 -48.15
CA MET A 7 23.96 34.07 -47.01
C MET A 7 23.64 32.84 -46.13
N SER A 8 24.38 32.72 -45.03
CA SER A 8 24.05 31.77 -43.94
C SER A 8 22.73 32.19 -43.28
N MET A 9 21.63 31.52 -43.66
CA MET A 9 20.34 31.66 -42.97
C MET A 9 20.44 31.01 -41.58
N ARG A 10 20.46 31.84 -40.53
CA ARG A 10 20.30 31.36 -39.15
C ARG A 10 18.87 30.84 -38.95
N PRO A 11 18.66 29.62 -38.40
CA PRO A 11 17.32 29.12 -38.12
C PRO A 11 16.65 29.98 -37.03
N ARG A 12 15.37 30.29 -37.23
CA ARG A 12 14.56 31.06 -36.28
C ARG A 12 14.37 30.25 -34.98
N PRO A 13 14.34 30.88 -33.79
CA PRO A 13 14.02 30.20 -32.55
C PRO A 13 12.60 29.62 -32.63
N GLY A 14 12.45 28.33 -32.32
CA GLY A 14 11.13 27.68 -32.25
C GLY A 14 10.27 28.27 -31.12
N PRO A 15 8.95 28.13 -31.20
CA PRO A 15 8.03 28.66 -30.19
C PRO A 15 8.29 28.02 -28.81
N PRO A 16 8.04 28.76 -27.71
CA PRO A 16 8.23 28.24 -26.36
C PRO A 16 7.33 27.04 -26.12
N MET A 17 7.93 25.88 -25.86
CA MET A 17 7.20 24.69 -25.44
C MET A 17 6.47 25.01 -24.13
N HIS A 18 5.16 25.17 -24.22
CA HIS A 18 4.31 25.31 -23.03
C HIS A 18 4.41 23.99 -22.27
N ARG A 19 5.22 23.98 -21.20
CA ARG A 19 5.19 22.91 -20.20
C ARG A 19 3.75 22.90 -19.67
N GLY A 20 3.01 21.85 -19.99
CA GLY A 20 1.67 21.66 -19.46
C GLY A 20 1.71 21.69 -17.92
N PRO A 21 0.58 21.98 -17.26
CA PRO A 21 0.51 21.98 -15.82
C PRO A 21 1.02 20.64 -15.27
N PRO A 22 1.77 20.63 -14.15
CA PRO A 22 2.24 19.41 -13.55
C PRO A 22 1.05 18.48 -13.27
N PRO A 23 1.20 17.15 -13.41
CA PRO A 23 0.14 16.22 -13.06
C PRO A 23 -0.32 16.52 -11.63
N MET A 24 -1.63 16.74 -11.45
CA MET A 24 -2.21 17.08 -10.15
C MET A 24 -1.71 16.06 -9.12
N ALA A 25 -0.99 16.55 -8.12
CA ALA A 25 -0.51 15.71 -7.03
C ALA A 25 -1.74 15.03 -6.40
N ARG A 26 -1.71 13.69 -6.29
CA ARG A 26 -2.79 12.96 -5.63
C ARG A 26 -3.00 13.56 -4.24
N PRO A 27 -4.24 13.92 -3.84
CA PRO A 27 -4.51 14.44 -2.51
C PRO A 27 -3.93 13.48 -1.47
N ARG A 28 -3.14 14.01 -0.54
CA ARG A 28 -2.68 13.21 0.59
C ARG A 28 -3.91 12.82 1.41
N PRO A 29 -4.02 11.57 1.89
CA PRO A 29 -5.08 11.20 2.81
C PRO A 29 -5.06 12.13 4.02
N GLU A 30 -6.21 12.72 4.35
CA GLU A 30 -6.35 13.55 5.54
C GLU A 30 -6.25 12.67 6.80
N PRO A 31 -5.55 13.13 7.86
CA PRO A 31 -5.51 12.43 9.14
C PRO A 31 -6.91 12.21 9.72
N ILE A 32 -7.15 11.06 10.37
CA ILE A 32 -8.42 10.82 11.08
C ILE A 32 -8.37 11.44 12.47
N ASP A 33 -9.41 12.18 12.84
CA ASP A 33 -9.69 12.53 14.23
C ASP A 33 -10.16 11.27 14.99
N ARG A 34 -9.24 10.61 15.69
CA ARG A 34 -9.48 9.34 16.39
C ARG A 34 -10.37 9.48 17.64
N GLU A 35 -10.51 10.68 18.19
CA GLU A 35 -11.38 10.93 19.35
C GLU A 35 -12.85 11.01 18.95
N LYS A 36 -13.13 11.49 17.73
CA LYS A 36 -14.48 11.64 17.20
C LYS A 36 -14.90 10.53 16.25
N THR A 37 -13.96 9.75 15.75
CA THR A 37 -14.23 8.67 14.78
C THR A 37 -14.26 7.33 15.49
N CYS A 38 -15.38 6.60 15.37
CA CYS A 38 -15.47 5.23 15.88
C CYS A 38 -14.43 4.33 15.19
N PRO A 39 -13.65 3.53 15.94
CA PRO A 39 -12.68 2.61 15.34
C PRO A 39 -13.36 1.49 14.56
N LEU A 40 -12.64 0.93 13.59
CA LEU A 40 -13.00 -0.31 12.92
C LEU A 40 -12.40 -1.52 13.65
N LEU A 41 -13.07 -2.66 13.53
CA LEU A 41 -12.54 -3.95 13.96
C LEU A 41 -11.70 -4.54 12.81
N LEU A 42 -10.39 -4.63 13.01
CA LEU A 42 -9.46 -5.28 12.11
C LEU A 42 -9.19 -6.71 12.61
N ARG A 43 -9.51 -7.70 11.78
CA ARG A 43 -9.18 -9.12 12.02
C ARG A 43 -7.81 -9.43 11.39
N VAL A 44 -6.86 -9.88 12.19
CA VAL A 44 -5.48 -10.18 11.75
C VAL A 44 -5.21 -11.65 11.99
N PHE A 45 -4.86 -12.39 10.94
CA PHE A 45 -4.50 -13.80 11.03
C PHE A 45 -2.99 -13.95 10.95
N THR A 46 -2.38 -14.59 11.95
CA THR A 46 -0.92 -14.75 12.02
C THR A 46 -0.47 -16.15 11.61
N LYS A 47 0.62 -16.22 10.83
CA LYS A 47 1.23 -17.50 10.41
C LYS A 47 2.75 -17.38 10.42
N VAL A 48 3.42 -18.40 10.96
CA VAL A 48 4.89 -18.50 10.95
C VAL A 48 5.33 -19.16 9.65
N GLY A 49 6.33 -18.58 8.99
CA GLY A 49 6.94 -19.15 7.78
C GLY A 49 6.26 -18.78 6.45
N GLY A 50 5.23 -17.92 6.45
CA GLY A 50 4.60 -17.44 5.22
C GLY A 50 3.22 -16.84 5.44
N HIS A 51 2.51 -16.56 4.36
CA HIS A 51 1.10 -16.13 4.38
C HIS A 51 0.16 -17.34 4.34
N HIS A 52 -1.07 -17.16 4.82
CA HIS A 52 -2.15 -18.12 4.59
C HIS A 52 -2.48 -18.21 3.09
N LEU A 53 -2.98 -19.36 2.66
CA LEU A 53 -3.45 -19.56 1.29
C LEU A 53 -4.88 -19.03 1.13
N ASN A 54 -5.27 -18.69 -0.10
CA ASN A 54 -6.62 -18.23 -0.44
C ASN A 54 -7.71 -19.24 0.01
N GLU A 55 -7.39 -20.53 -0.12
CA GLU A 55 -8.25 -21.66 0.23
C GLU A 55 -8.61 -21.67 1.73
N GLU A 56 -7.68 -21.25 2.60
CA GLU A 56 -7.90 -21.19 4.06
C GLU A 56 -8.99 -20.17 4.46
N PHE A 57 -9.33 -19.24 3.56
CA PHE A 57 -10.39 -18.24 3.78
C PHE A 57 -11.67 -18.50 2.98
N SER A 58 -11.75 -19.62 2.25
CA SER A 58 -12.89 -19.89 1.37
C SER A 58 -14.16 -20.28 2.13
N GLU A 59 -14.02 -20.91 3.31
CA GLU A 59 -15.14 -21.39 4.12
C GLU A 59 -15.34 -20.50 5.36
N ARG A 60 -16.49 -19.83 5.43
CA ARG A 60 -16.84 -19.00 6.59
C ARG A 60 -16.89 -19.84 7.86
N GLY A 61 -16.17 -19.41 8.90
CA GLY A 61 -16.08 -20.13 10.18
C GLY A 61 -14.99 -21.20 10.22
N LYS A 62 -14.30 -21.48 9.11
CA LYS A 62 -13.09 -22.33 9.07
C LYS A 62 -11.81 -21.52 8.82
N GLU A 63 -11.88 -20.21 9.00
CA GLU A 63 -10.71 -19.33 8.93
C GLU A 63 -9.66 -19.75 9.98
N PRO A 64 -8.37 -19.40 9.77
CA PRO A 64 -7.31 -19.73 10.70
C PRO A 64 -7.63 -19.29 12.15
N LYS A 65 -7.31 -20.15 13.12
CA LYS A 65 -7.66 -19.94 14.53
C LYS A 65 -6.81 -18.88 15.24
N ASP A 66 -5.62 -18.60 14.71
CA ASP A 66 -4.69 -17.60 15.26
C ASP A 66 -5.09 -16.17 14.83
N GLU A 67 -6.37 -15.84 15.08
CA GLU A 67 -6.97 -14.53 14.84
C GLU A 67 -6.70 -13.59 16.01
N VAL A 68 -6.22 -12.39 15.68
CA VAL A 68 -6.04 -11.27 16.58
C VAL A 68 -7.01 -10.18 16.14
N GLN A 69 -7.84 -9.71 17.07
CA GLN A 69 -8.78 -8.63 16.82
C GLN A 69 -8.21 -7.31 17.34
N ILE A 70 -8.16 -6.31 16.46
CA ILE A 70 -7.58 -5.00 16.75
C ILE A 70 -8.61 -3.92 16.46
N TYR A 71 -8.93 -3.10 17.46
CA TYR A 71 -9.69 -1.87 17.26
C TYR A 71 -8.74 -0.75 16.80
N THR A 72 -8.96 -0.23 15.60
CA THR A 72 -8.06 0.75 14.99
C THR A 72 -8.77 1.68 13.99
N TRP A 73 -8.03 2.50 13.27
CA TRP A 73 -8.56 3.45 12.28
C TRP A 73 -7.94 3.21 10.90
N LYS A 74 -8.56 3.78 9.85
CA LYS A 74 -8.12 3.58 8.45
C LYS A 74 -6.73 4.15 8.14
N ASP A 75 -6.21 5.01 9.01
CA ASP A 75 -4.90 5.62 8.93
C ASP A 75 -3.82 4.88 9.73
N ALA A 76 -4.16 3.72 10.31
CA ALA A 76 -3.23 2.91 11.08
C ALA A 76 -2.01 2.50 10.24
N THR A 77 -0.83 2.67 10.83
CA THR A 77 0.43 2.35 10.16
C THR A 77 0.81 0.89 10.37
N LEU A 78 1.60 0.32 9.46
CA LEU A 78 2.15 -1.04 9.64
C LEU A 78 3.01 -1.16 10.90
N ARG A 79 3.59 -0.05 11.38
CA ARG A 79 4.35 -0.04 12.63
C ARG A 79 3.43 -0.21 13.84
N GLU A 80 2.35 0.56 13.93
CA GLU A 80 1.32 0.39 14.97
C GLU A 80 0.80 -1.06 14.98
N LEU A 81 0.47 -1.60 13.81
CA LEU A 81 0.02 -2.99 13.70
C LEU A 81 1.09 -4.01 14.11
N THR A 82 2.36 -3.77 13.77
CA THR A 82 3.48 -4.63 14.16
C THR A 82 3.66 -4.68 15.67
N ASP A 83 3.59 -3.54 16.34
CA ASP A 83 3.79 -3.45 17.78
C ASP A 83 2.67 -4.21 18.52
N LEU A 84 1.42 -4.05 18.09
CA LEU A 84 0.28 -4.81 18.60
C LEU A 84 0.41 -6.32 18.36
N VAL A 85 0.82 -6.74 17.17
CA VAL A 85 1.03 -8.17 16.86
C VAL A 85 2.14 -8.77 17.73
N LYS A 86 3.19 -8.02 18.07
CA LYS A 86 4.27 -8.50 18.93
C LYS A 86 3.86 -8.74 20.38
N GLU A 87 2.81 -8.06 20.86
CA GLU A 87 2.29 -8.28 22.21
C GLU A 87 1.62 -9.65 22.33
N VAL A 88 0.95 -10.11 21.27
CA VAL A 88 0.16 -11.35 21.25
C VAL A 88 0.91 -12.54 20.63
N ALA A 89 1.68 -12.32 19.56
CA ALA A 89 2.38 -13.38 18.83
C ALA A 89 3.85 -13.46 19.25
N LEU A 90 4.16 -14.33 20.23
CA LEU A 90 5.52 -14.54 20.75
C LEU A 90 6.61 -14.75 19.67
N PRO A 91 6.37 -15.50 18.57
CA PRO A 91 7.38 -15.66 17.51
C PRO A 91 7.79 -14.33 16.84
N ALA A 92 6.91 -13.32 16.82
CA ALA A 92 7.18 -12.01 16.24
C ALA A 92 8.12 -11.14 17.10
N ARG A 93 8.38 -11.53 18.36
CA ARG A 93 9.27 -10.82 19.29
C ARG A 93 10.75 -11.15 19.08
N LYS A 94 11.08 -12.17 18.28
CA LYS A 94 12.47 -12.56 18.01
C LYS A 94 13.22 -11.39 17.35
N ARG A 95 14.49 -11.18 17.73
CA ARG A 95 15.32 -10.05 17.25
C ARG A 95 15.36 -9.93 15.72
N ASN A 96 15.35 -11.06 15.02
CA ASN A 96 15.44 -11.13 13.56
C ASN A 96 14.08 -11.48 12.91
N ALA A 97 12.97 -11.35 13.64
CA ALA A 97 11.65 -11.60 13.08
C ALA A 97 11.33 -10.56 12.01
N ARG A 98 10.88 -11.03 10.84
CA ARG A 98 10.33 -10.19 9.78
C ARG A 98 8.83 -10.43 9.71
N LEU A 99 8.06 -9.34 9.79
CA LEU A 99 6.61 -9.40 9.62
C LEU A 99 6.29 -8.98 8.19
N SER A 100 5.65 -9.88 7.46
CA SER A 100 5.08 -9.57 6.15
C SER A 100 3.57 -9.42 6.30
N PHE A 101 3.00 -8.45 5.59
CA PHE A 101 1.58 -8.12 5.63
C PHE A 101 0.94 -8.41 4.27
N ALA A 102 -0.27 -8.98 4.31
CA ALA A 102 -1.11 -9.21 3.15
C ALA A 102 -2.56 -8.84 3.48
N PHE A 103 -3.29 -8.34 2.49
CA PHE A 103 -4.74 -8.16 2.57
C PHE A 103 -5.44 -9.45 2.18
N VAL A 104 -6.55 -9.74 2.88
CA VAL A 104 -7.48 -10.81 2.53
C VAL A 104 -8.82 -10.16 2.22
N TYR A 105 -9.31 -10.32 0.99
CA TYR A 105 -10.56 -9.70 0.56
C TYR A 105 -11.24 -10.53 -0.53
N PRO A 106 -12.58 -10.47 -0.68
CA PRO A 106 -13.27 -11.14 -1.77
C PRO A 106 -12.96 -10.45 -3.11
N ASP A 107 -12.62 -11.26 -4.12
CA ASP A 107 -12.49 -10.81 -5.50
C ASP A 107 -13.86 -10.57 -6.14
N LYS A 108 -13.87 -10.17 -7.41
CA LYS A 108 -15.12 -9.91 -8.15
C LYS A 108 -16.01 -11.14 -8.30
N ASN A 109 -15.45 -12.34 -8.14
CA ASN A 109 -16.15 -13.63 -8.24
C ASN A 109 -16.57 -14.14 -6.85
N GLY A 110 -16.36 -13.36 -5.78
CA GLY A 110 -16.67 -13.74 -4.40
C GLY A 110 -15.66 -14.68 -3.76
N ARG A 111 -14.52 -14.96 -4.41
CA ARG A 111 -13.45 -15.79 -3.85
C ARG A 111 -12.47 -14.94 -3.07
N PHE A 112 -12.10 -15.36 -1.87
CA PHE A 112 -11.09 -14.66 -1.10
C PHE A 112 -9.71 -14.77 -1.76
N VAL A 113 -9.03 -13.62 -1.87
CA VAL A 113 -7.67 -13.53 -2.39
C VAL A 113 -6.73 -12.90 -1.36
N VAL A 114 -5.54 -13.48 -1.24
CA VAL A 114 -4.45 -12.97 -0.40
C VAL A 114 -3.52 -12.13 -1.26
N LYS A 115 -3.46 -10.83 -0.99
CA LYS A 115 -2.62 -9.87 -1.72
C LYS A 115 -1.55 -9.30 -0.80
N GLN A 116 -0.30 -9.66 -1.04
CA GLN A 116 0.83 -9.16 -0.28
C GLN A 116 1.00 -7.63 -0.45
N VAL A 117 1.24 -6.95 0.66
CA VAL A 117 1.47 -5.51 0.72
C VAL A 117 2.97 -5.23 0.85
N ARG A 118 3.61 -5.82 1.87
CA ARG A 118 5.02 -5.58 2.20
C ARG A 118 5.60 -6.76 2.99
N SER A 119 6.91 -6.96 2.91
CA SER A 119 7.72 -7.93 3.67
C SER A 119 8.90 -7.28 4.39
#